data_AF-A0AAE0SHN3-F1
#
_entry.id   AF-A0AAE0SHN3-F1
#
_cell.length_a   1.000
_cell.length_b   1.000
_cell.length_c   1.000
_cell.angle_alpha   90.00
_cell.angle_beta   90.00
_cell.angle_gamma   90.00
#
_symmetry.space_group_name_H-M   'P 1'
#
loop_
_entity.id
_entity.type
_entity.pdbx_description
1 polymer ?
#
loop_
_entity_poly.entity_id
_entity_poly.type
_entity_poly.pdbx_seq_one_letter_code
_entity_poly.pdbx_strand_id
1 'polypeptide(L)'
;MNYSGCKSNVCTSENYRSYCTRENCRLAIQTGQYCYRFTNIGNIRFIACNMAEFGLRLIIFLAWVTIFVQSFEVFKTLIPNGNKVPNPCSNGSSIYEPVGHKSSNKEKASKENLNKFGQDFNATGRNWTVALCKMDSDGDGKSNGVELGDPMCKWVNGRNSTLESPKGHPGICEPGSSNCTSNSTC
;
A
#
# COMPACT_ATOMS: atom_id res chain seq x y z
N MET A 1 38.39 13.94 -43.44
CA MET A 1 37.24 14.67 -42.87
C MET A 1 37.66 15.23 -41.53
N ASN A 2 37.41 16.53 -41.34
CA ASN A 2 37.98 17.37 -40.30
C ASN A 2 37.59 16.97 -38.88
N TYR A 3 38.57 16.92 -37.99
CA TYR A 3 38.36 16.78 -36.55
C TYR A 3 38.34 18.18 -35.93
N SER A 4 37.16 18.66 -35.53
CA SER A 4 37.02 19.92 -34.80
C SER A 4 36.77 19.65 -33.30
N GLY A 5 37.82 19.89 -32.51
CA GLY A 5 37.71 20.42 -31.14
C GLY A 5 37.54 19.43 -29.99
N CYS A 6 38.64 19.16 -29.27
CA CYS A 6 38.61 19.08 -27.81
C CYS A 6 39.27 20.35 -27.28
N LYS A 7 38.59 21.10 -26.40
CA LYS A 7 39.20 22.26 -25.77
C LYS A 7 40.22 21.83 -24.71
N SER A 8 41.45 22.17 -25.05
CA SER A 8 42.62 22.49 -24.22
C SER A 8 43.31 21.38 -23.42
N ASN A 9 44.42 20.92 -24.02
CA ASN A 9 45.78 20.89 -23.44
C ASN A 9 46.33 19.59 -22.82
N VAL A 10 45.59 18.48 -22.77
CA VAL A 10 46.13 17.24 -22.18
C VAL A 10 46.57 16.19 -23.21
N CYS A 11 46.16 16.32 -24.47
CA CYS A 11 46.44 15.31 -25.49
C CYS A 11 47.03 15.94 -26.76
N THR A 12 48.30 16.38 -26.69
CA THR A 12 49.04 16.84 -27.87
C THR A 12 50.27 15.95 -28.10
N SER A 13 50.07 14.80 -28.75
CA SER A 13 51.04 14.23 -29.70
C SER A 13 50.45 13.00 -30.42
N GLU A 14 50.97 12.74 -31.61
CA GLU A 14 50.38 12.05 -32.77
C GLU A 14 50.19 10.52 -32.65
N ASN A 15 50.07 9.95 -31.44
CA ASN A 15 49.88 8.51 -31.25
C ASN A 15 48.63 8.19 -30.41
N TYR A 16 47.49 8.06 -31.09
CA TYR A 16 46.14 7.89 -30.50
C TYR A 16 45.87 6.55 -29.80
N ARG A 17 46.84 5.61 -29.74
CA ARG A 17 46.58 4.24 -29.26
C ARG A 17 47.02 3.93 -27.82
N SER A 18 47.67 4.86 -27.12
CA SER A 18 48.34 4.56 -25.84
C SER A 18 47.73 5.20 -24.58
N TYR A 19 46.71 6.07 -24.66
CA TYR A 19 46.37 6.94 -23.51
C TYR A 19 45.03 6.72 -22.78
N CYS A 20 44.23 5.72 -23.14
CA CYS A 20 43.08 5.30 -22.31
C CYS A 20 43.46 4.16 -21.33
N THR A 21 44.49 4.37 -20.50
CA THR A 21 44.74 3.49 -19.36
C THR A 21 43.76 3.80 -18.22
N ARG A 22 43.51 2.83 -17.34
CA ARG A 22 42.55 2.95 -16.21
C ARG A 22 42.86 4.15 -15.30
N GLU A 23 44.13 4.52 -15.22
CA GLU A 23 44.66 5.59 -14.37
C GLU A 23 44.34 6.98 -14.93
N ASN A 24 44.48 7.18 -16.24
CA ASN A 24 44.15 8.45 -16.90
C ASN A 24 42.64 8.76 -16.86
N CYS A 25 41.80 7.73 -16.91
CA CYS A 25 40.34 7.89 -16.78
C CYS A 25 39.94 8.31 -15.36
N ARG A 26 40.67 7.85 -14.34
CA ARG A 26 40.42 8.17 -12.93
C ARG A 26 40.77 9.63 -12.61
N LEU A 27 41.85 10.15 -13.21
CA LEU A 27 42.26 11.56 -13.11
C LEU A 27 41.28 12.51 -13.84
N ALA A 28 40.77 12.12 -15.00
CA ALA A 28 39.79 12.92 -15.76
C ALA A 28 38.46 13.09 -15.01
N ILE A 29 38.01 12.06 -14.28
CA ILE A 29 36.81 12.13 -13.42
C ILE A 29 37.00 13.10 -12.25
N GLN A 30 38.21 13.17 -11.67
CA GLN A 30 38.52 14.09 -10.56
C GLN A 30 38.56 15.56 -10.99
N THR A 31 38.81 15.84 -12.27
CA THR A 31 38.88 17.20 -12.83
C THR A 31 37.63 17.60 -13.62
N GLY A 32 36.59 16.74 -13.64
CA GLY A 32 35.33 17.03 -14.33
C GLY A 32 35.39 16.91 -15.85
N GLN A 33 36.37 16.21 -16.40
CA GLN A 33 36.52 15.97 -17.84
C GLN A 33 35.99 14.57 -18.22
N TYR A 34 35.17 14.49 -19.28
CA TYR A 34 34.56 13.25 -19.73
C TYR A 34 35.39 12.59 -20.84
N CYS A 35 35.78 11.33 -20.68
CA CYS A 35 36.37 10.52 -21.75
C CYS A 35 35.28 9.78 -22.53
N TYR A 36 35.25 9.92 -23.86
CA TYR A 36 34.38 9.14 -24.74
C TYR A 36 35.20 8.15 -25.57
N ARG A 37 34.64 6.96 -25.81
CA ARG A 37 35.14 5.99 -26.79
C ARG A 37 34.07 5.80 -27.86
N PHE A 38 34.36 6.19 -29.10
CA PHE A 38 33.44 5.96 -30.21
C PHE A 38 33.67 4.56 -30.79
N THR A 39 32.64 3.72 -30.78
CA THR A 39 32.58 2.53 -31.63
C THR A 39 31.59 2.81 -32.75
N ASN A 40 32.08 2.89 -33.99
CA ASN A 40 31.25 3.10 -35.18
C ASN A 40 30.43 1.83 -35.47
N ILE A 41 29.16 1.82 -35.08
CA ILE A 41 28.15 0.92 -35.63
C ILE A 41 26.91 1.76 -35.94
N GLY A 42 26.81 2.25 -37.17
CA GLY A 42 25.63 2.95 -37.69
C GLY A 42 25.38 4.36 -37.11
N ASN A 43 24.40 5.06 -37.70
CA ASN A 43 24.03 6.45 -37.40
C ASN A 43 23.43 6.70 -36.00
N ILE A 44 23.60 5.79 -35.03
CA ILE A 44 23.02 5.91 -33.70
C ILE A 44 24.13 6.26 -32.70
N ARG A 45 24.07 7.48 -32.16
CA ARG A 45 24.99 7.98 -31.13
C ARG A 45 24.57 7.43 -29.76
N PHE A 46 25.24 6.38 -29.27
CA PHE A 46 25.02 5.90 -27.90
C PHE A 46 25.94 6.62 -26.90
N ILE A 47 25.32 7.34 -25.95
CA ILE A 47 25.99 7.94 -24.79
C ILE A 47 26.13 6.85 -23.72
N ALA A 48 27.23 6.08 -23.77
CA ALA A 48 27.51 5.00 -22.84
C ALA A 48 28.58 5.40 -21.80
N CYS A 49 28.31 6.44 -21.03
CA CYS A 49 29.02 6.72 -19.77
C CYS A 49 28.07 7.56 -18.91
N ASN A 50 27.19 6.88 -18.16
CA ASN A 50 26.28 7.37 -17.09
C ASN A 50 24.96 6.57 -17.00
N MET A 51 24.61 5.76 -18.01
CA MET A 51 23.32 5.03 -18.04
C MET A 51 23.15 4.02 -16.89
N ALA A 52 24.25 3.49 -16.33
CA ALA A 52 24.19 2.54 -15.20
C ALA A 52 23.85 3.25 -13.87
N GLU A 53 24.35 4.45 -13.64
CA GLU A 53 24.07 5.26 -12.43
C GLU A 53 22.63 5.78 -12.46
N PHE A 54 22.17 6.31 -13.61
CA PHE A 54 20.78 6.75 -13.77
C PHE A 54 19.80 5.58 -13.70
N GLY A 55 20.14 4.43 -14.30
CA GLY A 55 19.35 3.21 -14.21
C GLY A 55 19.24 2.70 -12.77
N LEU A 56 20.35 2.65 -12.03
CA LEU A 56 20.35 2.22 -10.63
C LEU A 56 19.56 3.19 -9.73
N ARG A 57 19.73 4.51 -9.92
CA ARG A 57 18.96 5.53 -9.18
C ARG A 57 17.47 5.49 -9.48
N LEU A 58 17.10 5.23 -10.75
CA LEU A 58 15.70 5.06 -11.13
C LEU A 58 15.11 3.77 -10.54
N ILE A 59 15.85 2.66 -10.55
CA ILE A 59 15.43 1.41 -9.93
C ILE A 59 15.27 1.58 -8.41
N ILE A 60 16.21 2.26 -7.75
CA ILE A 60 16.09 2.59 -6.32
C ILE A 60 14.85 3.46 -6.10
N PHE A 61 14.68 4.56 -6.85
CA PHE A 61 13.50 5.44 -6.73
C PHE A 61 12.18 4.69 -6.92
N LEU A 62 12.07 3.83 -7.93
CA LEU A 62 10.89 2.98 -8.17
C LEU A 62 10.68 1.96 -7.04
N ALA A 63 11.74 1.37 -6.50
CA ALA A 63 11.67 0.47 -5.34
C ALA A 63 11.28 1.18 -4.04
N TRP A 64 11.57 2.48 -3.89
CA TRP A 64 11.07 3.28 -2.76
C TRP A 64 9.59 3.66 -2.91
N VAL A 65 9.11 3.88 -4.15
CA VAL A 65 7.70 4.17 -4.44
C VAL A 65 6.79 2.96 -4.15
N THR A 66 7.28 1.73 -4.31
CA THR A 66 6.47 0.52 -4.07
C THR A 66 6.26 0.18 -2.59
N ILE A 67 6.99 0.79 -1.65
CA ILE A 67 6.92 0.46 -0.21
C ILE A 67 5.65 1.04 0.47
N PHE A 68 4.92 1.95 -0.19
CA PHE A 68 3.79 2.67 0.42
C PHE A 68 2.39 2.14 0.08
N VAL A 69 2.25 0.89 -0.35
CA VAL A 69 0.92 0.29 -0.52
C VAL A 69 0.59 -0.60 0.67
N GLN A 70 0.28 0.01 1.83
CA GLN A 70 -0.40 -0.72 2.91
C GLN A 70 -1.88 -0.87 2.53
N SER A 71 -2.33 -2.11 2.31
CA SER A 71 -3.72 -2.38 1.98
C SER A 71 -4.60 -2.39 3.23
N PHE A 72 -5.82 -1.83 3.12
CA PHE A 72 -6.81 -1.78 4.20
C PHE A 72 -7.37 -3.15 4.62
N GLU A 73 -6.98 -4.21 3.91
CA GLU A 73 -7.37 -5.60 4.15
C GLU A 73 -6.98 -6.12 5.55
N VAL A 74 -5.92 -5.57 6.13
CA VAL A 74 -5.44 -5.98 7.46
C VAL A 74 -6.51 -5.77 8.55
N PHE A 75 -7.36 -4.76 8.44
CA PHE A 75 -8.38 -4.50 9.48
C PHE A 75 -9.42 -5.61 9.60
N LYS A 76 -9.72 -6.32 8.50
CA LYS A 76 -10.64 -7.46 8.52
C LYS A 76 -10.09 -8.65 9.32
N THR A 77 -8.77 -8.76 9.46
CA THR A 77 -8.14 -9.82 10.25
C THR A 77 -8.05 -9.49 11.74
N LEU A 78 -8.34 -8.24 12.12
CA LEU A 78 -8.30 -7.77 13.51
C LEU A 78 -9.62 -7.95 14.25
N ILE A 79 -10.67 -8.48 13.59
CA ILE A 79 -11.99 -8.74 14.16
C ILE A 79 -12.44 -10.19 13.85
N PRO A 80 -13.29 -10.81 14.68
CA PRO A 80 -13.85 -12.13 14.40
C PRO A 80 -14.66 -12.12 13.11
N ASN A 81 -14.51 -13.16 12.28
CA ASN A 81 -15.24 -13.34 11.02
C ASN A 81 -15.26 -12.11 10.09
N GLY A 82 -14.25 -11.22 10.14
CA GLY A 82 -14.27 -9.95 9.40
C GLY A 82 -14.35 -10.09 7.86
N ASN A 83 -14.07 -11.28 7.32
CA ASN A 83 -14.21 -11.62 5.89
C ASN A 83 -15.50 -12.37 5.55
N LYS A 84 -16.41 -12.56 6.52
CA LYS A 84 -17.64 -13.33 6.39
C LYS A 84 -18.88 -12.58 6.90
N VAL A 85 -18.73 -11.30 7.24
CA VAL A 85 -19.84 -10.49 7.76
C VAL A 85 -20.92 -10.37 6.67
N PRO A 86 -22.15 -10.83 6.93
CA PRO A 86 -23.23 -10.75 5.95
C PRO A 86 -23.56 -9.28 5.66
N ASN A 87 -23.94 -8.99 4.43
CA ASN A 87 -24.33 -7.65 4.00
C ASN A 87 -25.85 -7.46 4.23
N PRO A 88 -26.26 -6.63 5.21
CA PRO A 88 -27.68 -6.39 5.48
C PRO A 88 -28.41 -5.80 4.25
N CYS A 89 -27.69 -5.08 3.39
CA CYS A 89 -28.24 -4.37 2.22
C CYS A 89 -28.58 -5.29 1.07
N SER A 90 -28.11 -6.53 1.12
CA SER A 90 -28.42 -7.58 0.16
C SER A 90 -29.16 -8.73 0.82
N ASN A 91 -29.87 -8.48 1.94
CA ASN A 91 -30.52 -9.52 2.74
C ASN A 91 -29.56 -10.67 3.09
N GLY A 92 -28.29 -10.36 3.37
CA GLY A 92 -27.25 -11.36 3.65
C GLY A 92 -26.72 -12.13 2.44
N SER A 93 -27.19 -11.84 1.21
CA SER A 93 -26.77 -12.58 -0.01
C SER A 93 -25.33 -12.26 -0.46
N SER A 94 -24.72 -11.21 0.10
CA SER A 94 -23.33 -10.82 -0.18
C SER A 94 -22.57 -10.54 1.13
N ILE A 95 -21.25 -10.40 1.06
CA ILE A 95 -20.39 -10.08 2.21
C ILE A 95 -20.20 -8.56 2.28
N TYR A 96 -20.26 -8.00 3.49
CA TYR A 96 -19.95 -6.59 3.73
C TYR A 96 -18.44 -6.43 3.94
N GLU A 97 -17.73 -6.14 2.84
CA GLU A 97 -16.27 -6.06 2.85
C GLU A 97 -15.71 -5.00 3.83
N PRO A 98 -16.15 -3.73 3.80
CA PRO A 98 -15.59 -2.71 4.69
C PRO A 98 -16.39 -2.57 6.00
N VAL A 99 -16.39 -3.60 6.84
CA VAL A 99 -17.21 -3.71 8.09
C VAL A 99 -17.22 -2.44 8.96
N GLY A 100 -16.10 -1.73 9.09
CA GLY A 100 -16.01 -0.49 9.88
C GLY A 100 -16.50 0.80 9.18
N HIS A 101 -17.09 0.71 7.99
CA HIS A 101 -17.46 1.86 7.17
C HIS A 101 -18.97 1.92 6.88
N LYS A 102 -19.44 3.10 6.46
CA LYS A 102 -20.86 3.33 6.16
C LYS A 102 -21.35 2.73 4.84
N SER A 103 -20.43 2.45 3.93
CA SER A 103 -20.73 1.99 2.57
C SER A 103 -20.13 0.61 2.34
N SER A 104 -20.92 -0.33 1.82
CA SER A 104 -20.44 -1.66 1.41
C SER A 104 -19.49 -1.63 0.20
N ASN A 105 -19.48 -0.53 -0.57
CA ASN A 105 -18.48 -0.33 -1.61
C ASN A 105 -17.12 0.03 -1.00
N LYS A 106 -16.16 -0.89 -1.12
CA LYS A 106 -14.76 -0.74 -0.67
C LYS A 106 -14.04 0.50 -1.22
N GLU A 107 -14.39 0.96 -2.42
CA GLU A 107 -13.76 2.16 -3.04
C GLU A 107 -14.16 3.45 -2.33
N LYS A 108 -15.27 3.42 -1.58
CA LYS A 108 -15.76 4.54 -0.77
C LYS A 108 -15.36 4.42 0.71
N ALA A 109 -14.57 3.40 1.06
CA ALA A 109 -14.07 3.22 2.42
C ALA A 109 -12.96 4.25 2.68
N SER A 110 -13.18 5.11 3.67
CA SER A 110 -12.21 6.11 4.09
C SER A 110 -12.35 6.39 5.58
N LYS A 111 -11.30 6.96 6.18
CA LYS A 111 -11.30 7.36 7.60
C LYS A 111 -12.43 8.34 7.95
N GLU A 112 -12.86 9.17 7.00
CA GLU A 112 -13.97 10.13 7.14
C GLU A 112 -15.34 9.43 7.11
N ASN A 113 -15.40 8.16 6.69
CA ASN A 113 -16.64 7.43 6.42
C ASN A 113 -16.78 6.17 7.30
N LEU A 114 -16.37 6.28 8.56
CA LEU A 114 -16.55 5.21 9.55
C LEU A 114 -18.00 5.15 10.04
N ASN A 115 -18.54 3.94 10.18
CA ASN A 115 -19.76 3.70 10.94
C ASN A 115 -19.46 3.69 12.45
N LYS A 116 -20.48 3.50 13.29
CA LYS A 116 -20.29 3.60 14.74
C LYS A 116 -19.34 2.52 15.28
N PHE A 117 -19.46 1.28 14.80
CA PHE A 117 -18.49 0.21 15.07
C PHE A 117 -17.05 0.58 14.70
N GLY A 118 -16.84 1.13 13.50
CA GLY A 118 -15.51 1.56 13.05
C GLY A 118 -14.91 2.66 13.91
N GLN A 119 -15.74 3.57 14.44
CA GLN A 119 -15.31 4.60 15.39
C GLN A 119 -14.93 3.98 16.74
N ASP A 120 -15.73 3.06 17.27
CA ASP A 120 -15.48 2.39 18.55
C ASP A 120 -14.26 1.46 18.47
N PHE A 121 -14.10 0.74 17.36
CA PHE A 121 -12.91 -0.05 17.05
C PHE A 121 -11.66 0.84 16.93
N ASN A 122 -11.77 2.01 16.31
CA ASN A 122 -10.65 2.96 16.27
C ASN A 122 -10.32 3.52 17.67
N ALA A 123 -11.34 3.75 18.52
CA ALA A 123 -11.16 4.22 19.90
C ALA A 123 -10.46 3.18 20.79
N THR A 124 -10.58 1.88 20.50
CA THR A 124 -9.83 0.82 21.20
C THR A 124 -8.41 0.62 20.66
N GLY A 125 -7.93 1.51 19.80
CA GLY A 125 -6.64 1.38 19.14
C GLY A 125 -6.63 0.30 18.04
N ARG A 126 -7.81 -0.03 17.49
CA ARG A 126 -8.01 -1.06 16.46
C ARG A 126 -7.71 -2.47 16.97
N ASN A 127 -8.10 -2.73 18.21
CA ASN A 127 -7.99 -4.03 18.86
C ASN A 127 -9.38 -4.57 19.22
N TRP A 128 -9.58 -5.87 18.97
CA TRP A 128 -10.74 -6.61 19.49
C TRP A 128 -10.60 -6.80 21.00
N THR A 129 -11.17 -5.87 21.77
CA THR A 129 -11.17 -5.93 23.23
C THR A 129 -12.47 -6.54 23.74
N VAL A 130 -12.46 -7.07 24.97
CA VAL A 130 -13.70 -7.55 25.62
C VAL A 130 -14.73 -6.43 25.74
N ALA A 131 -14.30 -5.19 25.96
CA ALA A 131 -15.19 -4.03 26.02
C ALA A 131 -15.87 -3.77 24.67
N LEU A 132 -15.11 -3.80 23.57
CA LEU A 132 -15.66 -3.64 22.22
C LEU A 132 -16.59 -4.80 21.86
N CYS A 133 -16.21 -6.04 22.18
CA CYS A 133 -17.02 -7.22 21.90
C CYS A 133 -18.40 -7.16 22.59
N LYS A 134 -18.47 -6.64 23.81
CA LYS A 134 -19.72 -6.51 24.58
C LYS A 134 -20.53 -5.26 24.25
N MET A 135 -19.95 -4.32 23.50
CA MET A 135 -20.63 -3.11 23.09
C MET A 135 -21.66 -3.44 22.01
N ASP A 136 -22.81 -2.77 22.07
CA ASP A 136 -23.79 -2.70 21.00
C ASP A 136 -23.51 -1.38 20.27
N SER A 137 -22.71 -1.44 19.21
CA SER A 137 -22.19 -0.22 18.57
C SER A 137 -23.25 0.47 17.72
N ASP A 138 -24.16 -0.24 17.07
CA ASP A 138 -25.21 0.35 16.25
C ASP A 138 -26.56 0.51 16.95
N GLY A 139 -26.72 -0.05 18.15
CA GLY A 139 -27.89 0.13 19.00
C GLY A 139 -29.06 -0.80 18.67
N ASP A 140 -28.82 -1.88 17.92
CA ASP A 140 -29.86 -2.80 17.46
C ASP A 140 -30.28 -3.84 18.53
N GLY A 141 -29.66 -3.78 19.71
CA GLY A 141 -29.89 -4.68 20.83
C GLY A 141 -28.99 -5.91 20.84
N LYS A 142 -28.08 -6.06 19.88
CA LYS A 142 -27.08 -7.13 19.85
C LYS A 142 -25.69 -6.55 20.11
N SER A 143 -24.89 -7.27 20.88
CA SER A 143 -23.48 -6.90 21.03
C SER A 143 -22.68 -7.27 19.78
N ASN A 144 -21.64 -6.50 19.47
CA ASN A 144 -20.69 -6.73 18.39
C ASN A 144 -20.19 -8.19 18.32
N GLY A 145 -19.94 -8.81 19.49
CA GLY A 145 -19.52 -10.20 19.59
C GLY A 145 -20.57 -11.21 19.13
N VAL A 146 -21.85 -11.01 19.45
CA VAL A 146 -22.94 -11.87 18.98
C VAL A 146 -23.05 -11.81 17.46
N GLU A 147 -22.92 -10.61 16.89
CA GLU A 147 -23.05 -10.39 15.46
C GLU A 147 -21.86 -10.92 14.67
N LEU A 148 -20.64 -10.74 15.17
CA LEU A 148 -19.41 -11.22 14.54
C LEU A 148 -19.07 -12.69 14.89
N GLY A 149 -19.90 -13.38 15.67
CA GLY A 149 -19.75 -14.81 15.97
C GLY A 149 -18.77 -15.13 17.12
N ASP A 150 -18.46 -14.15 17.98
CA ASP A 150 -17.75 -14.29 19.25
C ASP A 150 -18.63 -13.89 20.46
N PRO A 151 -19.77 -14.57 20.71
CA PRO A 151 -20.71 -14.16 21.76
C PRO A 151 -20.13 -14.25 23.18
N MET A 152 -19.05 -15.01 23.37
CA MET A 152 -18.37 -15.15 24.66
C MET A 152 -17.18 -14.19 24.83
N CYS A 153 -16.85 -13.37 23.83
CA CYS A 153 -15.70 -12.47 23.83
C CYS A 153 -14.36 -13.18 24.14
N LYS A 154 -14.16 -14.35 23.51
CA LYS A 154 -12.98 -15.21 23.70
C LYS A 154 -12.03 -15.18 22.51
N TRP A 155 -12.45 -14.62 21.37
CA TRP A 155 -11.60 -14.56 20.21
C TRP A 155 -10.40 -13.66 20.46
N VAL A 156 -9.24 -14.14 20.02
CA VAL A 156 -7.99 -13.40 20.06
C VAL A 156 -7.34 -13.49 18.70
N ASN A 157 -6.94 -12.34 18.15
CA ASN A 157 -6.29 -12.29 16.85
C ASN A 157 -5.06 -13.22 16.78
N GLY A 158 -4.97 -13.98 15.68
CA GLY A 158 -3.90 -14.96 15.45
C GLY A 158 -4.03 -16.27 16.23
N ARG A 159 -5.06 -16.45 17.06
CA ARG A 159 -5.32 -17.73 17.75
C ARG A 159 -6.48 -18.48 17.12
N ASN A 160 -6.31 -19.81 16.97
CA ASN A 160 -7.40 -20.69 16.58
C ASN A 160 -8.50 -20.65 17.65
N SER A 161 -9.67 -20.18 17.26
CA SER A 161 -10.86 -20.09 18.12
C SER A 161 -12.04 -20.63 17.33
N THR A 162 -12.89 -21.43 17.98
CA THR A 162 -14.17 -21.85 17.38
C THR A 162 -15.13 -20.67 17.48
N LEU A 163 -15.37 -20.01 16.35
CA LEU A 163 -16.35 -18.95 16.22
C LEU A 163 -17.69 -19.52 15.75
N GLU A 164 -18.77 -18.89 16.17
CA GLU A 164 -20.07 -19.08 15.52
C GLU A 164 -20.07 -18.40 14.13
N SER A 165 -21.03 -18.76 13.28
CA SER A 165 -21.28 -17.99 12.07
C SER A 165 -21.72 -16.58 12.44
N PRO A 166 -21.24 -15.53 11.73
CA PRO A 166 -21.70 -14.17 11.97
C PRO A 166 -23.21 -14.08 11.68
N LYS A 167 -23.92 -13.34 12.52
CA LYS A 167 -25.40 -13.26 12.54
C LYS A 167 -25.94 -11.89 12.09
N GLY A 168 -25.06 -10.90 11.95
CA GLY A 168 -25.43 -9.53 11.62
C GLY A 168 -24.21 -8.66 11.33
N HIS A 169 -24.43 -7.35 11.28
CA HIS A 169 -23.39 -6.38 11.00
C HIS A 169 -23.29 -5.33 12.12
N PRO A 170 -22.16 -5.23 12.87
CA PRO A 170 -22.04 -4.49 14.14
C PRO A 170 -22.15 -2.96 14.08
N GLY A 171 -22.38 -2.42 12.89
CA GLY A 171 -22.38 -0.99 12.59
C GLY A 171 -23.59 -0.56 11.75
N ILE A 172 -24.61 -1.42 11.62
CA ILE A 172 -25.82 -1.22 10.83
C ILE A 172 -27.02 -1.74 11.64
N CYS A 173 -27.93 -0.83 12.01
CA CYS A 173 -29.16 -1.16 12.73
C CYS A 173 -30.05 -2.18 11.97
N GLU A 174 -30.15 -3.43 12.44
CA GLU A 174 -30.98 -4.49 11.84
C GLU A 174 -32.20 -4.83 12.72
N PRO A 175 -33.42 -5.06 12.16
CA PRO A 175 -33.82 -5.02 10.75
C PRO A 175 -34.25 -3.63 10.25
N GLY A 176 -33.93 -2.55 10.99
CA GLY A 176 -34.49 -1.21 10.77
C GLY A 176 -33.87 -0.38 9.63
N SER A 177 -32.67 -0.71 9.14
CA SER A 177 -32.00 0.10 8.12
C SER A 177 -32.45 -0.25 6.70
N SER A 178 -33.59 0.26 6.26
CA SER A 178 -34.10 0.08 4.88
C SER A 178 -33.13 0.54 3.78
N ASN A 179 -32.16 1.39 4.11
CA ASN A 179 -31.16 1.92 3.18
C ASN A 179 -29.72 1.53 3.51
N CYS A 180 -29.48 0.69 4.53
CA CYS A 180 -28.12 0.40 5.00
C CYS A 180 -27.24 1.62 5.31
N THR A 181 -27.88 2.77 5.46
CA THR A 181 -27.20 4.00 5.83
C THR A 181 -26.99 3.93 7.33
N SER A 182 -25.75 3.74 7.77
CA SER A 182 -25.31 3.87 9.18
C SER A 182 -25.57 5.25 9.83
N ASN A 183 -26.38 6.10 9.19
CA ASN A 183 -26.95 7.34 9.73
C ASN A 183 -28.38 7.15 10.28
N SER A 184 -29.03 6.01 10.06
CA SER A 184 -30.27 5.69 10.76
C SER A 184 -29.89 5.17 12.14
N THR A 185 -29.94 6.06 13.12
CA THR A 185 -30.12 5.69 14.53
C THR A 185 -31.18 4.60 14.61
N CYS A 186 -30.86 3.48 15.27
CA CYS A 186 -31.83 2.88 16.15
C CYS A 186 -32.18 3.94 17.23
#